data_AF-A0A966XKL6-F1
#
_entry.id   AF-A0A966XKL6-F1
#
_cell.length_a   1.000
_cell.length_b   1.000
_cell.length_c   1.000
_cell.angle_alpha   90.00
_cell.angle_beta   90.00
_cell.angle_gamma   90.00
#
_symmetry.space_group_name_H-M   'P 1'
#
loop_
_entity.id
_entity.type
_entity.pdbx_description
1 polymer ?
#
loop_
_entity_poly.entity_id
_entity_poly.type
_entity_poly.pdbx_seq_one_letter_code
_entity_poly.pdbx_strand_id
1 'polypeptide(L)' 'ESSEALEKALDGFEGTVIAVSHDRTFLAQFDRYIMITDSGEVYALPDFDVALRGLQQPNQLATLKLAKPLHV' A
#
# COMPACT_ATOMS: atom_id res chain seq x y z
N GLU A 1 -11.66 -18.73 6.21
CA GLU A 1 -11.14 -19.15 7.53
C GLU A 1 -9.70 -18.70 7.79
N SER A 2 -8.70 -19.06 6.99
CA SER A 2 -7.31 -18.64 7.29
C SER A 2 -7.05 -17.13 7.20
N SER A 3 -7.77 -16.39 6.34
CA SER A 3 -7.62 -14.93 6.25
C SER A 3 -8.20 -14.22 7.49
N GLU A 4 -9.42 -14.56 7.90
CA GLU A 4 -10.06 -13.99 9.09
C GLU A 4 -9.28 -14.29 10.39
N ALA A 5 -8.64 -15.47 10.47
CA ALA A 5 -7.80 -15.83 11.61
C ALA A 5 -6.51 -14.97 11.65
N LEU A 6 -5.93 -14.68 10.49
CA LEU A 6 -4.77 -13.78 10.38
C LEU A 6 -5.16 -12.35 10.74
N GLU A 7 -6.29 -11.85 10.23
CA GLU A 7 -6.80 -10.51 10.54
C GLU A 7 -6.99 -10.30 12.04
N LYS A 8 -7.66 -11.25 12.72
CA LYS A 8 -7.82 -11.20 14.18
C LYS A 8 -6.50 -11.22 14.95
N ALA A 9 -5.49 -11.90 14.43
CA ALA A 9 -4.17 -11.91 15.05
C ALA A 9 -3.43 -10.58 14.87
N LEU A 10 -3.64 -9.90 13.74
CA LEU A 10 -3.04 -8.59 13.44
C LEU A 10 -3.74 -7.45 14.19
N ASP A 11 -5.06 -7.52 14.40
CA ASP A 11 -5.82 -6.51 15.17
C ASP A 11 -5.28 -6.31 16.59
N GLY A 12 -4.76 -7.37 17.22
CA GLY A 12 -4.17 -7.32 18.56
C GLY A 12 -2.66 -7.10 18.57
N PHE A 13 -2.01 -6.95 17.41
CA PHE A 13 -0.57 -6.85 17.31
C PHE A 13 -0.11 -5.40 17.49
N GLU A 14 0.53 -5.10 18.62
CA GLU A 14 1.03 -3.76 18.94
C GLU A 14 2.35 -3.38 18.21
N GLY A 15 2.77 -4.17 17.22
CA GLY A 15 3.98 -3.94 16.44
C GLY A 15 3.70 -3.30 15.07
N THR A 16 4.75 -3.14 14.26
CA THR A 16 4.63 -2.71 12.86
C THR A 16 4.56 -3.91 11.94
N VAL A 17 3.57 -3.93 11.06
CA VAL A 17 3.41 -4.97 10.04
C VAL A 17 3.81 -4.39 8.69
N ILE A 18 4.73 -5.06 8.00
CA ILE A 18 5.01 -4.81 6.58
C ILE A 18 4.46 -6.01 5.82
N ALA A 19 3.48 -5.75 4.96
CA ALA A 19 2.84 -6.78 4.16
C ALA A 19 3.09 -6.54 2.67
N VAL A 20 3.34 -7.63 1.94
CA VAL A 20 3.37 -7.66 0.48
C VAL A 20 2.43 -8.77 0.05
N SER A 21 1.38 -8.41 -0.69
CA SER A 21 0.35 -9.35 -1.11
C SER A 21 -0.19 -8.97 -2.48
N HIS A 22 -0.79 -9.94 -3.16
CA HIS A 22 -1.60 -9.71 -4.36
C HIS A 22 -3.11 -9.62 -4.03
N ASP A 23 -3.48 -9.88 -2.77
CA ASP A 23 -4.86 -9.78 -2.30
C ASP A 23 -5.20 -8.32 -1.95
N ARG A 24 -6.07 -7.73 -2.77
CA ARG A 24 -6.53 -6.34 -2.63
C ARG A 24 -7.41 -6.14 -1.39
N THR A 25 -8.21 -7.13 -1.00
CA THR A 25 -9.11 -7.04 0.15
C THR A 25 -8.31 -7.05 1.46
N PHE A 26 -7.23 -7.82 1.49
CA PHE A 26 -6.29 -7.80 2.61
C PHE A 26 -5.52 -6.48 2.69
N LEU A 27 -4.96 -6.02 1.57
CA LEU A 27 -4.20 -4.77 1.54
C LEU A 27 -5.05 -3.55 1.92
N ALA A 28 -6.35 -3.55 1.61
CA ALA A 28 -7.27 -2.46 1.95
C ALA A 28 -7.42 -2.21 3.46
N GLN A 29 -6.99 -3.15 4.31
CA GLN A 29 -7.06 -3.03 5.77
C GLN A 29 -5.89 -2.21 6.35
N PHE A 30 -4.90 -1.84 5.53
CA PHE A 30 -3.74 -1.07 5.95
C PHE A 30 -3.96 0.43 5.78
N ASP A 31 -3.27 1.22 6.61
CA ASP A 31 -3.39 2.68 6.60
C ASP A 31 -2.29 3.38 5.78
N ARG A 32 -1.25 2.64 5.36
CA ARG A 32 -0.05 3.20 4.72
C ARG A 32 0.36 2.38 3.53
N TYR A 33 0.65 3.08 2.44
CA TYR A 33 0.99 2.48 1.17
C TYR A 33 2.25 3.11 0.61
N ILE A 34 3.18 2.27 0.17
CA ILE A 34 4.41 2.67 -0.49
C ILE A 34 4.43 1.99 -1.85
N MET A 35 4.72 2.76 -2.90
CA MET A 35 4.93 2.23 -4.24
C MET A 35 6.36 2.47 -4.67
N ILE A 36 6.95 1.45 -5.29
CA ILE A 36 8.28 1.50 -5.90
C ILE A 36 8.07 1.28 -7.39
N THR A 37 8.53 2.22 -8.21
CA THR A 37 8.43 2.12 -9.67
C THR A 37 9.60 1.33 -10.25
N ASP A 38 9.48 0.90 -11.51
CA ASP A 38 10.57 0.25 -12.25
C ASP A 38 11.80 1.17 -12.42
N SER A 39 11.61 2.49 -12.36
CA SER A 39 12.69 3.49 -12.37
C SER A 39 13.39 3.63 -11.01
N GLY A 40 12.93 2.93 -9.98
CA GLY A 40 13.46 2.99 -8.61
C GLY A 40 12.94 4.18 -7.81
N GLU A 41 11.94 4.91 -8.31
CA GLU A 41 11.31 6.00 -7.55
C GLU A 41 10.39 5.42 -6.48
N VAL A 42 10.38 6.06 -5.31
CA VAL A 42 9.55 5.65 -4.17
C VAL A 42 8.50 6.71 -3.90
N TYR A 43 7.25 6.28 -3.80
CA TYR A 43 6.11 7.15 -3.50
C TYR A 43 5.38 6.69 -2.25
N ALA A 44 5.12 7.63 -1.34
CA ALA A 44 4.13 7.45 -0.28
C ALA A 44 2.75 7.80 -0.82
N LEU A 45 1.78 6.93 -0.60
CA LEU A 45 0.41 7.06 -1.07
C LEU A 45 -0.52 7.21 0.15
N PRO A 46 -1.50 8.12 0.09
CA PRO A 46 -2.30 8.51 1.26
C PRO A 46 -3.33 7.45 1.69
N ASP A 47 -3.79 6.62 0.76
CA ASP A 47 -4.87 5.67 0.96
C ASP A 47 -4.84 4.56 -0.10
N PHE A 48 -5.70 3.57 0.09
CA PHE A 48 -5.84 2.41 -0.77
C PHE A 48 -6.31 2.77 -2.18
N ASP A 49 -7.22 3.74 -2.33
CA ASP A 49 -7.79 4.12 -3.62
C ASP A 49 -6.73 4.76 -4.52
N VAL A 50 -5.91 5.64 -3.96
CA VAL A 50 -4.77 6.25 -4.67
C VAL A 50 -3.72 5.17 -5.00
N ALA A 51 -3.48 4.21 -4.10
CA ALA A 51 -2.59 3.09 -4.37
C ALA A 51 -3.07 2.21 -5.54
N LEU A 52 -4.36 1.88 -5.59
CA LEU A 52 -4.95 1.12 -6.69
C LEU A 52 -4.85 1.86 -8.02
N ARG A 53 -5.13 3.17 -8.03
CA ARG A 53 -4.97 4.01 -9.24
C ARG A 53 -3.51 4.02 -9.71
N GLY A 54 -2.58 4.12 -8.76
CA GLY A 54 -1.15 4.03 -9.03
C GLY A 54 -0.76 2.71 -9.70
N LEU A 55 -1.32 1.58 -9.24
CA LEU A 55 -1.07 0.26 -9.84
C LEU A 55 -1.63 0.14 -11.26
N GLN A 56 -2.78 0.76 -11.54
CA GLN A 56 -3.40 0.74 -12.86
C GLN A 56 -2.68 1.66 -13.85
N GLN A 57 -2.09 2.75 -13.36
CA GLN A 57 -1.38 3.74 -14.18
C GLN A 57 -0.05 4.14 -13.55
N PRO A 58 0.96 3.25 -13.51
CA PRO A 58 2.23 3.52 -12.83
C PRO A 58 2.95 4.76 -13.39
N ASN A 59 2.89 4.96 -14.70
CA ASN A 59 3.51 6.11 -15.37
C ASN A 59 2.84 7.45 -15.03
N GLN A 60 1.71 7.44 -14.32
CA GLN A 60 0.97 8.64 -13.92
C GLN A 60 1.05 8.89 -12.40
N LEU A 61 1.87 8.14 -11.65
CA LEU A 61 1.98 8.32 -10.20
C LEU A 61 2.32 9.76 -9.79
N ALA A 62 3.23 10.41 -10.51
CA ALA A 62 3.62 11.79 -10.26
C ALA A 62 2.47 12.80 -10.48
N THR A 63 1.41 12.42 -11.19
CA THR A 63 0.24 13.29 -11.43
C THR A 63 -0.90 13.02 -10.46
N LEU A 64 -0.85 11.90 -9.70
CA LEU A 64 -1.83 11.62 -8.66
C LEU A 64 -1.67 12.63 -7.53
N LYS A 65 -2.74 13.39 -7.26
CA LYS A 65 -2.80 14.27 -6.09
C LYS A 65 -2.52 13.44 -4.84
N LEU A 66 -1.71 14.00 -3.93
CA LEU A 66 -1.32 13.43 -2.64
C LEU A 66 -0.23 12.34 -2.68
N ALA A 67 0.17 11.85 -3.87
CA ALA A 67 1.37 11.00 -3.97
C ALA A 67 2.60 11.85 -3.64
N LYS A 68 3.34 11.47 -2.59
CA LYS A 68 4.54 12.19 -2.17
C LYS A 68 5.78 11.40 -2.56
N PRO A 69 6.71 11.96 -3.36
CA PRO A 69 7.98 11.32 -3.60
C PRO A 69 8.77 11.24 -2.30
N LEU A 70 9.30 10.06 -2.01
CA LEU A 70 10.20 9.81 -0.91
C LEU A 70 11.63 9.79 -1.45
N HIS A 71 12.39 10.83 -1.12
CA HIS A 71 13.83 10.83 -1.33
C HIS A 71 14.45 10.11 -0.13
N VAL A 72 15.07 8.96 -0.39
CA VAL A 72 15.86 8.19 0.58
C VAL A 72 17.29 8.70 0.61
#